data_AF-A0AA96V2L4-F1
#
_entry.id   AF-A0AA96V2L4-F1
#
_cell.length_a   1.000
_cell.length_b   1.000
_cell.length_c   1.000
_cell.angle_alpha   90.00
_cell.angle_beta   90.00
_cell.angle_gamma   90.00
#
_symmetry.space_group_name_H-M   'P 1'
#
loop_
_entity.id
_entity.type
_entity.pdbx_description
1 polymer ?
#
loop_
_entity_poly.entity_id
_entity_poly.type
_entity_poly.pdbx_seq_one_letter_code
_entity_poly.pdbx_strand_id
1 'polypeptide(L)'
;MAYKYNRRSNQLFFNDHELMLIDSEMNEIGACVQCKNPLESVSSYQIESQIPKSGPAYVILSKCVSCFSFYADIYDLNWSWIEESDPMLLEKTILEESSESMNLELNKVMPEIEISKNKETNEDQDLSSKNNLPLPPQKRTGQKTKNRKYNIPVYSDIVESADDLKKIPLIQLKSVFSESEIEAMMEKAKGEKPVRQYFHRAKKKYKIFEDIFGIKININ
;
A
#
# COMPACT_ATOMS: atom_id res chain seq x y z
N MET A 1 -5.36 -11.16 14.75
CA MET A 1 -5.18 -9.78 15.27
C MET A 1 -6.31 -8.98 14.67
N ALA A 2 -7.07 -8.22 15.45
CA ALA A 2 -8.32 -7.63 14.95
C ALA A 2 -8.19 -6.10 14.88
N TYR A 3 -8.09 -5.59 13.65
CA TYR A 3 -8.30 -4.18 13.37
C TYR A 3 -9.81 -3.89 13.36
N LYS A 4 -10.22 -2.77 13.94
CA LYS A 4 -11.60 -2.27 13.85
C LYS A 4 -11.58 -0.86 13.31
N TYR A 5 -12.38 -0.55 12.31
CA TYR A 5 -12.37 0.76 11.67
C TYR A 5 -13.74 1.43 11.75
N ASN A 6 -13.80 2.64 12.30
CA ASN A 6 -14.97 3.49 12.26
C ASN A 6 -14.89 4.44 11.06
N ARG A 7 -15.71 4.15 10.04
CA ARG A 7 -15.76 4.92 8.79
C ARG A 7 -16.19 6.37 8.98
N ARG A 8 -17.00 6.68 10.00
CA ARG A 8 -17.56 8.02 10.21
C ARG A 8 -16.59 8.95 10.91
N SER A 9 -15.88 8.44 11.92
CA SER A 9 -14.91 9.22 12.68
C SER A 9 -13.48 9.09 12.14
N ASN A 10 -13.24 8.24 11.13
CA ASN A 10 -11.92 7.93 10.61
C ASN A 10 -10.95 7.48 11.72
N GLN A 11 -11.44 6.60 12.59
CA GLN A 11 -10.69 6.05 13.72
C GLN A 11 -10.41 4.58 13.46
N LEU A 12 -9.15 4.19 13.56
CA LEU A 12 -8.70 2.82 13.48
C LEU A 12 -8.28 2.35 14.86
N PHE A 13 -8.77 1.17 15.25
CA PHE A 13 -8.44 0.52 16.50
C PHE A 13 -7.68 -0.77 16.21
N PHE A 14 -6.68 -1.07 17.03
CA PHE A 14 -6.04 -2.38 17.08
C PHE A 14 -6.21 -2.95 18.47
N ASN A 15 -6.84 -4.13 18.58
CA ASN A 15 -7.15 -4.76 19.88
C ASN A 15 -7.78 -3.75 20.88
N ASP A 16 -8.75 -2.97 20.41
CA ASP A 16 -9.48 -1.94 21.17
C ASP A 16 -8.66 -0.70 21.60
N HIS A 17 -7.41 -0.59 21.17
CA HIS A 17 -6.62 0.65 21.30
C HIS A 17 -6.73 1.49 20.04
N GLU A 18 -7.14 2.76 20.19
CA GLU A 18 -7.16 3.71 19.09
C GLU A 18 -5.74 4.04 18.62
N LEU A 19 -5.52 4.00 17.31
CA LEU A 19 -4.25 4.35 16.70
C LEU A 19 -4.19 5.85 16.38
N MET A 20 -3.00 6.43 16.49
CA MET A 20 -2.79 7.83 16.19
C MET A 20 -2.92 8.07 14.67
N LEU A 21 -3.90 8.88 14.27
CA LEU A 21 -4.03 9.34 12.89
C LEU A 21 -2.87 10.26 12.56
N ILE A 22 -2.09 9.89 11.55
CA ILE A 22 -1.02 10.73 11.00
C ILE A 22 -1.60 11.65 9.93
N ASP A 23 -2.46 11.10 9.06
CA ASP A 23 -2.90 11.76 7.84
C ASP A 23 -4.10 11.01 7.20
N SER A 24 -4.87 11.72 6.38
CA SER A 24 -6.02 11.22 5.60
C SER A 24 -5.91 11.51 4.09
N GLU A 25 -4.71 11.77 3.58
CA GLU A 25 -4.50 11.90 2.13
C GLU A 25 -4.81 10.59 1.38
N MET A 26 -5.55 10.73 0.28
CA MET A 26 -5.87 9.64 -0.65
C MET A 26 -4.81 9.57 -1.75
N ASN A 27 -4.19 8.39 -1.87
CA ASN A 27 -3.19 8.07 -2.89
C ASN A 27 -3.37 6.62 -3.32
N GLU A 28 -2.97 6.28 -4.55
CA GLU A 28 -2.87 4.87 -4.94
C GLU A 28 -1.75 4.19 -4.15
N ILE A 29 -2.03 3.02 -3.56
CA ILE A 29 -1.07 2.31 -2.70
C ILE A 29 -0.79 0.87 -3.12
N GLY A 30 -1.51 0.35 -4.12
CA GLY A 30 -1.35 -1.03 -4.57
C GLY A 30 -2.54 -1.56 -5.35
N ALA A 31 -2.62 -2.88 -5.47
CA ALA A 31 -3.67 -3.58 -6.20
C ALA A 31 -4.47 -4.48 -5.25
N CYS A 32 -5.80 -4.41 -5.37
CA CYS A 32 -6.72 -5.20 -4.55
C CYS A 32 -6.49 -6.69 -4.74
N VAL A 33 -6.36 -7.44 -3.65
CA VAL A 33 -6.13 -8.89 -3.70
C VAL A 33 -7.26 -9.62 -4.44
N GLN A 34 -8.50 -9.17 -4.25
CA GLN A 34 -9.70 -9.79 -4.79
C GLN A 34 -9.93 -9.50 -6.28
N CYS A 35 -9.83 -8.24 -6.72
CA CYS A 35 -10.21 -7.84 -8.09
C CYS A 35 -9.10 -7.19 -8.91
N LYS A 36 -7.88 -7.06 -8.37
CA LYS A 36 -6.68 -6.49 -9.01
C LYS A 36 -6.78 -5.02 -9.44
N ASN A 37 -7.91 -4.35 -9.19
CA ASN A 37 -8.04 -2.92 -9.38
C ASN A 37 -7.27 -2.13 -8.30
N PRO A 38 -6.95 -0.86 -8.55
CA PRO A 38 -6.23 -0.02 -7.60
C PRO A 38 -6.85 0.02 -6.19
N LEU A 39 -5.98 0.06 -5.19
CA LEU A 39 -6.27 0.42 -3.80
C LEU A 39 -5.91 1.88 -3.59
N GLU A 40 -6.82 2.64 -3.01
CA GLU A 40 -6.56 4.00 -2.56
C GLU A 40 -6.43 4.03 -1.03
N SER A 41 -5.47 4.79 -0.52
CA SER A 41 -5.40 5.10 0.90
C SER A 41 -6.61 5.92 1.34
N VAL A 42 -7.13 5.58 2.50
CA VAL A 42 -8.20 6.30 3.19
C VAL A 42 -7.61 7.10 4.35
N SER A 43 -6.74 6.47 5.13
CA SER A 43 -6.08 7.09 6.27
C SER A 43 -4.81 6.34 6.66
N SER A 44 -3.88 7.06 7.28
CA SER A 44 -2.58 6.54 7.72
C SER A 44 -2.44 6.72 9.23
N TYR A 45 -1.99 5.69 9.91
CA TYR A 45 -1.88 5.64 11.36
C TYR A 45 -0.48 5.19 11.79
N GLN A 46 -0.08 5.62 12.99
CA GLN A 46 1.14 5.15 13.63
C GLN A 46 0.82 4.15 14.75
N ILE A 47 1.64 3.12 14.86
CA ILE A 47 1.72 2.28 16.04
C ILE A 47 3.09 2.48 16.70
N GLU A 48 3.09 2.93 17.96
CA GLU A 48 4.31 3.26 18.72
C GLU A 48 4.85 2.11 19.59
N SER A 49 4.01 1.12 19.91
CA SER A 49 4.38 -0.02 20.79
C SER A 49 4.50 -1.33 20.01
N GLN A 50 4.97 -2.42 20.64
CA GLN A 50 5.24 -3.77 20.05
C GLN A 50 3.98 -4.50 19.56
N ILE A 51 3.28 -3.84 18.66
CA ILE A 51 1.99 -4.19 18.15
C ILE A 51 2.05 -3.87 16.64
N PRO A 52 2.14 -4.84 15.72
CA PRO A 52 2.34 -6.29 15.89
C PRO A 52 3.78 -6.65 16.33
N LYS A 53 4.12 -7.96 16.36
CA LYS A 53 5.40 -8.59 16.81
C LYS A 53 6.71 -8.03 16.19
N SER A 54 6.62 -6.98 15.39
CA SER A 54 7.63 -6.34 14.57
C SER A 54 8.11 -4.99 15.11
N GLY A 55 7.50 -4.47 16.18
CA GLY A 55 7.85 -3.15 16.73
C GLY A 55 7.00 -2.03 16.13
N PRO A 56 7.46 -0.76 16.16
CA PRO A 56 6.69 0.37 15.64
C PRO A 56 6.45 0.23 14.13
N ALA A 57 5.26 0.61 13.69
CA ALA A 57 4.78 0.37 12.34
C ALA A 57 3.85 1.48 11.86
N TYR A 58 3.70 1.59 10.54
CA TYR A 58 2.65 2.35 9.91
C TYR A 58 1.52 1.43 9.50
N VAL A 59 0.27 1.86 9.70
CA VAL A 59 -0.90 1.18 9.18
C VAL A 59 -1.60 2.11 8.21
N ILE A 60 -1.72 1.68 6.97
CA ILE A 60 -2.46 2.39 5.95
C ILE A 60 -3.78 1.68 5.80
N LEU A 61 -4.86 2.35 6.16
CA LEU A 61 -6.18 1.88 5.82
C LEU A 61 -6.42 2.20 4.35
N SER A 62 -6.78 1.19 3.59
CA SER A 62 -7.00 1.31 2.15
C SER A 62 -8.36 0.79 1.74
N LYS A 63 -8.80 1.22 0.56
CA LYS A 63 -10.08 0.85 -0.02
C LYS A 63 -9.91 0.58 -1.51
N CYS A 64 -10.46 -0.52 -1.99
CA CYS A 64 -10.50 -0.79 -3.42
C CYS A 64 -11.48 0.14 -4.14
N VAL A 65 -11.05 0.71 -5.26
CA VAL A 65 -11.88 1.58 -6.11
C VAL A 65 -13.04 0.86 -6.78
N SER A 66 -12.93 -0.47 -6.95
CA SER A 66 -13.90 -1.28 -7.68
C SER A 66 -14.82 -2.10 -6.76
N CYS A 67 -14.25 -2.96 -5.93
CA CYS A 67 -15.05 -3.85 -5.06
C CYS A 67 -15.34 -3.25 -3.67
N PHE A 68 -14.77 -2.08 -3.37
CA PHE A 68 -14.95 -1.36 -2.10
C PHE A 68 -14.55 -2.11 -0.83
N SER A 69 -13.85 -3.24 -0.96
CA SER A 69 -13.20 -3.93 0.17
C SER A 69 -12.18 -3.00 0.83
N PHE A 70 -12.10 -3.10 2.16
CA PHE A 70 -11.13 -2.35 2.98
C PHE A 70 -10.02 -3.28 3.42
N TYR A 71 -8.81 -2.73 3.52
CA TYR A 71 -7.64 -3.45 4.03
C TYR A 71 -6.88 -2.55 4.99
N ALA A 72 -6.26 -3.16 6.01
CA ALA A 72 -5.24 -2.52 6.83
C ALA A 72 -3.88 -3.04 6.35
N ASP A 73 -3.16 -2.21 5.60
CA ASP A 73 -1.84 -2.50 5.07
C ASP A 73 -0.78 -2.07 6.07
N ILE A 74 -0.02 -3.02 6.62
CA ILE A 74 0.96 -2.77 7.65
C ILE A 74 2.36 -2.68 7.04
N TYR A 75 3.07 -1.61 7.38
CA TYR A 75 4.43 -1.35 6.95
C TYR A 75 5.35 -1.14 8.14
N ASP A 76 6.60 -1.59 8.01
CA ASP A 76 7.63 -1.23 8.98
C ASP A 76 7.97 0.27 8.91
N LEU A 77 8.80 0.73 9.84
CA LEU A 77 9.34 2.10 9.79
C LEU A 77 10.15 2.37 8.52
N ASN A 78 10.50 1.36 7.71
CA ASN A 78 11.18 1.48 6.42
C ASN A 78 10.21 1.59 5.22
N TRP A 79 8.89 1.59 5.43
CA TRP A 79 7.88 1.47 4.37
C TRP A 79 7.97 0.16 3.57
N SER A 80 8.53 -0.88 4.18
CA SER A 80 8.49 -2.25 3.68
C SER A 80 7.18 -2.87 4.13
N TRP A 81 6.45 -3.48 3.19
CA TRP A 81 5.21 -4.17 3.51
C TRP A 81 5.52 -5.35 4.45
N ILE A 82 4.77 -5.46 5.54
CA ILE A 82 4.87 -6.55 6.53
C ILE A 82 3.76 -7.55 6.28
N GLU A 83 2.52 -7.07 6.36
CA GLU A 83 1.32 -7.89 6.25
C GLU A 83 0.11 -7.03 5.86
N GLU A 84 -0.97 -7.70 5.49
CA GLU A 84 -2.28 -7.13 5.20
C GLU A 84 -3.30 -7.82 6.11
N SER A 85 -4.27 -7.06 6.61
CA SER A 85 -5.36 -7.58 7.44
C SER A 85 -6.69 -6.97 7.03
N ASP A 86 -7.75 -7.79 7.05
CA ASP A 86 -9.12 -7.30 6.87
C ASP A 86 -9.59 -6.59 8.16
N PRO A 87 -9.91 -5.28 8.12
CA PRO A 87 -10.43 -4.58 9.28
C PRO A 87 -11.93 -4.85 9.44
N MET A 88 -12.36 -5.11 10.67
CA MET A 88 -13.78 -5.17 11.00
C MET A 88 -14.37 -3.75 10.92
N LEU A 89 -15.35 -3.56 10.06
CA LEU A 89 -16.01 -2.26 9.91
C LEU A 89 -16.99 -2.05 11.08
N LEU A 90 -16.77 -0.98 11.85
CA LEU A 90 -17.68 -0.55 12.90
C LEU A 90 -18.82 0.24 12.26
N GLU A 91 -19.92 -0.43 11.94
CA GLU A 91 -21.20 0.24 11.72
C GLU A 91 -21.78 0.54 13.10
N LYS A 92 -21.78 1.82 13.50
CA LYS A 92 -22.54 2.19 14.70
C LYS A 92 -24.01 1.98 14.36
N THR A 93 -24.60 0.96 14.96
CA THR A 93 -26.04 0.84 15.19
C THR A 93 -26.53 2.19 15.69
N ILE A 94 -27.56 2.73 15.05
CA ILE A 94 -28.27 3.91 15.51
C ILE A 94 -28.70 3.61 16.96
N LEU A 95 -28.06 4.24 17.94
CA LEU A 95 -28.66 4.33 19.27
C LEU A 95 -29.70 5.43 19.16
N GLU A 96 -30.93 4.94 19.03
CA GLU A 96 -32.19 5.65 19.17
C GLU A 96 -32.19 6.44 20.48
N GLU A 97 -32.15 7.77 20.37
CA GLU A 97 -32.99 8.58 21.24
C GLU A 97 -34.23 8.94 20.41
N SER A 98 -35.40 8.65 20.99
CA SER A 98 -36.76 8.88 20.46
C SER A 98 -37.28 7.85 19.44
N SER A 99 -37.94 6.80 19.91
CA SER A 99 -39.40 6.82 20.02
C SER A 99 -39.94 5.47 20.50
N GLU A 100 -40.27 5.42 21.79
CA GLU A 100 -41.39 4.61 22.25
C GLU A 100 -42.64 5.08 21.50
N SER A 101 -43.10 4.31 20.51
CA SER A 101 -44.53 4.08 20.24
C SER A 101 -44.72 3.22 18.98
N MET A 102 -45.49 2.14 19.16
CA MET A 102 -46.09 1.26 18.14
C MET A 102 -45.22 0.10 17.60
N ASN A 103 -44.86 -0.80 18.51
CA ASN A 103 -44.78 -2.23 18.18
C ASN A 103 -46.15 -2.88 18.45
N LEU A 104 -46.98 -3.01 17.42
CA LEU A 104 -48.04 -4.02 17.40
C LEU A 104 -48.24 -4.52 15.97
N GLU A 105 -48.05 -5.83 15.82
CA GLU A 105 -48.39 -6.68 14.64
C GLU A 105 -47.48 -6.46 13.42
N LEU A 106 -46.69 -7.43 12.95
CA LEU A 106 -47.17 -8.75 12.53
C LEU A 106 -45.99 -9.70 12.25
N ASN A 107 -45.46 -10.36 13.28
CA ASN A 107 -44.78 -11.64 13.10
C ASN A 107 -45.86 -12.70 12.89
N LYS A 108 -46.16 -13.05 11.64
CA LYS A 108 -46.91 -14.26 11.32
C LYS A 108 -46.38 -14.87 10.02
N VAL A 109 -45.73 -16.02 10.21
CA VAL A 109 -45.71 -17.19 9.32
C VAL A 109 -44.59 -17.20 8.24
N MET A 110 -43.44 -17.76 8.61
CA MET A 110 -42.75 -18.73 7.74
C MET A 110 -43.62 -19.99 7.64
N PRO A 111 -43.53 -20.74 6.53
CA PRO A 111 -42.85 -22.04 6.67
C PRO A 111 -41.91 -22.35 5.50
N GLU A 112 -40.89 -23.13 5.85
CA GLU A 112 -39.99 -23.88 4.99
C GLU A 112 -40.74 -24.88 4.11
N ILE A 113 -40.29 -25.14 2.88
CA ILE A 113 -40.41 -26.45 2.22
C ILE A 113 -39.16 -26.73 1.39
N GLU A 114 -38.70 -27.97 1.51
CA GLU A 114 -37.50 -28.61 0.99
C GLU A 114 -37.87 -29.63 -0.12
N ILE A 115 -36.88 -30.08 -0.91
CA ILE A 115 -36.84 -31.33 -1.75
C ILE A 115 -37.50 -31.17 -3.17
N SER A 116 -37.03 -31.63 -4.35
CA SER A 116 -36.10 -32.70 -4.81
C SER A 116 -35.77 -32.60 -6.33
N LYS A 117 -34.58 -33.10 -6.70
CA LYS A 117 -34.16 -34.00 -7.82
C LYS A 117 -34.94 -34.07 -9.17
N ASN A 118 -34.19 -34.00 -10.28
CA ASN A 118 -33.99 -35.03 -11.34
C ASN A 118 -32.94 -34.49 -12.35
N LYS A 119 -31.80 -35.17 -12.63
CA LYS A 119 -31.53 -36.15 -13.73
C LYS A 119 -31.90 -35.60 -15.12
N GLU A 120 -31.07 -35.64 -16.17
CA GLU A 120 -30.14 -36.69 -16.61
C GLU A 120 -29.29 -36.19 -17.81
N THR A 121 -28.02 -36.66 -17.92
CA THR A 121 -27.26 -37.09 -19.15
C THR A 121 -26.99 -36.10 -20.31
N ASN A 122 -25.87 -36.09 -21.06
CA ASN A 122 -24.89 -37.11 -21.50
C ASN A 122 -23.56 -36.40 -21.95
N GLU A 123 -22.38 -36.98 -21.69
CA GLU A 123 -21.40 -37.59 -22.66
C GLU A 123 -20.77 -36.56 -23.63
N ASP A 124 -19.46 -36.50 -23.93
CA ASP A 124 -18.33 -37.44 -23.83
C ASP A 124 -17.00 -36.68 -24.10
N GLN A 125 -15.88 -37.19 -23.56
CA GLN A 125 -14.53 -37.41 -24.16
C GLN A 125 -13.82 -36.25 -24.93
N ASP A 126 -12.49 -36.04 -24.93
CA ASP A 126 -11.34 -36.87 -24.55
C ASP A 126 -10.01 -36.05 -24.55
N LEU A 127 -9.05 -36.54 -23.75
CA LEU A 127 -7.58 -36.62 -23.93
C LEU A 127 -6.75 -35.50 -24.62
N SER A 128 -5.76 -34.97 -23.88
CA SER A 128 -4.29 -35.17 -24.07
C SER A 128 -3.48 -33.97 -23.50
N SER A 129 -2.72 -34.15 -22.42
CA SER A 129 -1.29 -34.52 -22.38
C SER A 129 -0.32 -33.50 -23.01
N LYS A 130 0.42 -32.73 -22.19
CA LYS A 130 1.90 -32.85 -21.99
C LYS A 130 2.56 -31.59 -21.38
N ASN A 131 3.20 -31.84 -20.24
CA ASN A 131 4.46 -31.31 -19.70
C ASN A 131 5.22 -30.22 -20.49
N ASN A 132 5.72 -29.22 -19.77
CA ASN A 132 7.08 -28.69 -19.96
C ASN A 132 7.67 -28.18 -18.62
N LEU A 133 8.85 -28.72 -18.30
CA LEU A 133 9.70 -28.37 -17.16
C LEU A 133 10.56 -27.12 -17.46
N PRO A 134 11.20 -26.51 -16.43
CA PRO A 134 11.78 -25.17 -16.48
C PRO A 134 13.17 -25.09 -17.11
N LEU A 135 13.48 -23.92 -17.69
CA LEU A 135 14.78 -23.59 -18.26
C LEU A 135 15.81 -23.23 -17.16
N PRO A 136 17.08 -23.65 -17.30
CA PRO A 136 18.14 -23.38 -16.32
C PRO A 136 18.74 -21.96 -16.44
N PRO A 137 19.36 -21.45 -15.36
CA PRO A 137 19.87 -20.08 -15.29
C PRO A 137 21.17 -19.89 -16.09
N GLN A 138 21.19 -18.87 -16.96
CA GLN A 138 22.38 -18.49 -17.72
C GLN A 138 23.32 -17.63 -16.86
N LYS A 139 24.52 -18.15 -16.58
CA LYS A 139 25.66 -17.40 -16.04
C LYS A 139 26.14 -16.39 -17.07
N ARG A 140 26.23 -15.11 -16.72
CA ARG A 140 27.03 -14.13 -17.48
C ARG A 140 28.32 -13.81 -16.73
N THR A 141 29.40 -14.08 -17.45
CA THR A 141 30.81 -13.89 -17.15
C THR A 141 31.18 -12.42 -16.93
N GLY A 142 32.06 -12.16 -15.96
CA GLY A 142 32.51 -10.84 -15.58
C GLY A 142 33.19 -10.06 -16.71
N GLN A 143 32.78 -8.80 -16.88
CA GLN A 143 33.47 -7.84 -17.72
C GLN A 143 34.37 -6.96 -16.85
N LYS A 144 35.67 -6.97 -17.16
CA LYS A 144 36.71 -6.12 -16.57
C LYS A 144 36.34 -4.65 -16.74
N THR A 145 36.06 -3.94 -15.65
CA THR A 145 35.86 -2.50 -15.68
C THR A 145 37.21 -1.79 -15.69
N LYS A 146 37.50 -1.08 -16.78
CA LYS A 146 38.63 -0.15 -16.87
C LYS A 146 38.40 0.97 -15.85
N ASN A 147 39.37 1.18 -14.97
CA ASN A 147 39.41 2.27 -13.98
C ASN A 147 39.31 3.63 -14.71
N ARG A 148 38.08 4.13 -14.91
CA ARG A 148 37.85 5.54 -15.22
C ARG A 148 37.92 6.27 -13.90
N LYS A 149 38.96 7.09 -13.70
CA LYS A 149 39.01 8.06 -12.60
C LYS A 149 37.83 9.02 -12.80
N TYR A 150 36.72 8.78 -12.12
CA TYR A 150 35.64 9.74 -12.07
C TYR A 150 36.10 10.87 -11.15
N ASN A 151 36.36 12.04 -11.75
CA ASN A 151 36.43 13.28 -11.00
C ASN A 151 35.04 13.44 -10.36
N ILE A 152 34.95 13.32 -9.03
CA ILE A 152 33.73 13.59 -8.29
C ILE A 152 33.78 15.10 -8.01
N PRO A 153 33.01 15.93 -8.74
CA PRO A 153 32.91 17.33 -8.37
C PRO A 153 32.11 17.41 -7.07
N VAL A 154 32.72 18.01 -6.04
CA VAL A 154 32.05 18.30 -4.78
C VAL A 154 31.13 19.48 -5.04
N TYR A 155 29.84 19.21 -5.23
CA TYR A 155 28.81 20.24 -5.29
C TYR A 155 28.04 20.23 -3.98
N SER A 156 28.17 21.30 -3.20
CA SER A 156 27.29 21.59 -2.06
C SER A 156 25.96 22.20 -2.54
N ASP A 157 25.39 21.67 -3.62
CA ASP A 157 24.16 22.20 -4.20
C ASP A 157 22.96 21.70 -3.38
N ILE A 158 22.07 22.61 -3.03
CA ILE A 158 20.80 22.30 -2.38
C ILE A 158 19.73 22.22 -3.46
N VAL A 159 19.01 21.11 -3.49
CA VAL A 159 17.98 20.80 -4.48
C VAL A 159 16.62 20.90 -3.80
N GLU A 160 15.87 21.95 -4.12
CA GLU A 160 14.57 22.23 -3.50
C GLU A 160 13.41 22.21 -4.51
N SER A 161 13.72 22.35 -5.80
CA SER A 161 12.72 22.44 -6.86
C SER A 161 12.84 21.32 -7.90
N ALA A 162 11.77 21.12 -8.67
CA ALA A 162 11.77 20.15 -9.78
C ALA A 162 12.82 20.49 -10.84
N ASP A 163 13.11 21.77 -11.05
CA ASP A 163 14.11 22.19 -12.03
C ASP A 163 15.54 21.98 -11.54
N ASP A 164 15.78 22.07 -10.23
CA ASP A 164 17.06 21.68 -9.65
C ASP A 164 17.27 20.16 -9.72
N LEU A 165 16.20 19.39 -9.50
CA LEU A 165 16.27 17.94 -9.58
C LEU A 165 16.60 17.46 -11.01
N LYS A 166 16.12 18.16 -12.05
CA LYS A 166 16.46 17.90 -13.46
C LYS A 166 17.93 18.20 -13.82
N LYS A 167 18.62 19.05 -13.06
CA LYS A 167 20.05 19.34 -13.31
C LYS A 167 20.94 18.18 -12.90
N ILE A 168 20.47 17.31 -12.01
CA ILE A 168 21.20 16.12 -11.58
C ILE A 168 21.22 15.10 -12.73
N PRO A 169 22.40 14.59 -13.14
CA PRO A 169 22.47 13.53 -14.12
C PRO A 169 21.64 12.32 -13.70
N LEU A 170 20.77 11.83 -14.58
CA LEU A 170 19.85 10.72 -14.28
C LEU A 170 20.59 9.45 -13.79
N ILE A 171 21.81 9.22 -14.27
CA ILE A 171 22.65 8.09 -13.82
C ILE A 171 22.99 8.20 -12.33
N GLN A 172 23.24 9.42 -11.81
CA GLN A 172 23.47 9.62 -10.38
C GLN A 172 22.21 9.32 -9.58
N LEU A 173 21.05 9.84 -10.01
CA LEU A 173 19.77 9.55 -9.37
C LEU A 173 19.49 8.03 -9.34
N LYS A 174 19.59 7.36 -10.49
CA LYS A 174 19.34 5.91 -10.61
C LYS A 174 20.34 5.03 -9.84
N SER A 175 21.47 5.58 -9.38
CA SER A 175 22.43 4.82 -8.58
C SER A 175 21.98 4.63 -7.12
N VAL A 176 21.08 5.47 -6.63
CA VAL A 176 20.58 5.46 -5.24
C VAL A 176 19.07 5.22 -5.20
N PHE A 177 18.33 5.82 -6.12
CA PHE A 177 16.87 5.79 -6.17
C PHE A 177 16.35 4.84 -7.25
N SER A 178 15.21 4.20 -7.00
CA SER A 178 14.46 3.49 -8.04
C SER A 178 13.70 4.46 -8.94
N GLU A 179 13.19 3.99 -10.08
CA GLU A 179 12.45 4.86 -11.01
C GLU A 179 11.20 5.48 -10.36
N SER A 180 10.40 4.68 -9.65
CA SER A 180 9.21 5.15 -8.93
C SER A 180 9.53 6.15 -7.80
N GLU A 181 10.71 6.03 -7.18
CA GLU A 181 11.17 7.01 -6.17
C GLU A 181 11.55 8.34 -6.82
N ILE A 182 12.24 8.30 -7.97
CA ILE A 182 12.61 9.51 -8.73
C ILE A 182 11.34 10.22 -9.21
N GLU A 183 10.36 9.49 -9.73
CA GLU A 183 9.07 10.04 -10.17
C GLU A 183 8.35 10.73 -9.01
N ALA A 184 8.22 10.06 -7.87
CA ALA A 184 7.61 10.62 -6.67
C ALA A 184 8.34 11.88 -6.16
N MET A 185 9.67 11.93 -6.25
CA MET A 185 10.44 13.14 -5.92
C MET A 185 10.12 14.30 -6.88
N MET A 186 10.03 14.02 -8.18
CA MET A 186 9.74 15.02 -9.21
C MET A 186 8.31 15.57 -9.07
N GLU A 187 7.31 14.71 -8.84
CA GLU A 187 5.92 15.11 -8.56
C GLU A 187 5.87 16.03 -7.35
N LYS A 188 6.47 15.61 -6.24
CA LYS A 188 6.48 16.44 -5.02
C LYS A 188 7.16 17.79 -5.26
N ALA A 189 8.28 17.81 -5.97
CA ALA A 189 9.03 19.03 -6.27
C ALA A 189 8.29 20.00 -7.22
N LYS A 190 7.26 19.52 -7.93
CA LYS A 190 6.33 20.37 -8.73
C LYS A 190 5.12 20.86 -7.92
N GLY A 191 4.97 20.41 -6.67
CA GLY A 191 3.76 20.62 -5.87
C GLY A 191 2.62 19.67 -6.23
N GLU A 192 2.89 18.62 -7.00
CA GLU A 192 1.93 17.54 -7.29
C GLU A 192 1.90 16.53 -6.13
N LYS A 193 0.87 15.67 -6.10
CA LYS A 193 0.73 14.63 -5.07
C LYS A 193 1.47 13.37 -5.50
N PRO A 194 2.58 13.00 -4.85
CA PRO A 194 3.27 11.78 -5.20
C PRO A 194 2.66 10.55 -4.56
N VAL A 195 2.96 9.37 -5.10
CA VAL A 195 2.74 8.11 -4.38
C VAL A 195 3.58 8.11 -3.10
N ARG A 196 2.89 8.23 -1.97
CA ARG A 196 3.47 8.43 -0.64
C ARG A 196 4.55 7.42 -0.27
N GLN A 197 4.30 6.14 -0.56
CA GLN A 197 5.23 5.06 -0.26
C GLN A 197 6.60 5.29 -0.94
N TYR A 198 6.59 5.64 -2.22
CA TYR A 198 7.82 5.89 -2.98
C TYR A 198 8.51 7.16 -2.51
N PHE A 199 7.76 8.24 -2.26
CA PHE A 199 8.34 9.48 -1.75
C PHE A 199 9.03 9.31 -0.39
N HIS A 200 8.40 8.60 0.56
CA HIS A 200 9.02 8.36 1.86
C HIS A 200 10.26 7.45 1.79
N ARG A 201 10.24 6.43 0.92
CA ARG A 201 11.42 5.61 0.66
C ARG A 201 12.56 6.45 0.09
N ALA A 202 12.26 7.36 -0.83
CA ALA A 202 13.23 8.31 -1.38
C ALA A 202 13.81 9.24 -0.31
N LYS A 203 12.98 9.87 0.55
CA LYS A 203 13.46 10.80 1.60
C LYS A 203 14.53 10.18 2.51
N LYS A 204 14.41 8.89 2.84
CA LYS A 204 15.41 8.20 3.69
C LYS A 204 16.77 8.07 3.02
N LYS A 205 16.79 8.03 1.70
CA LYS A 205 18.01 7.93 0.90
C LYS A 205 18.63 9.28 0.59
N TYR A 206 17.98 10.40 0.92
CA TYR A 206 18.54 11.74 0.70
C TYR A 206 19.90 11.91 1.39
N LYS A 207 20.03 11.38 2.62
CA LYS A 207 21.32 11.43 3.34
C LYS A 207 22.40 10.61 2.63
N ILE A 208 22.07 9.40 2.20
CA ILE A 208 22.98 8.53 1.44
C ILE A 208 23.40 9.20 0.13
N PHE A 209 22.46 9.85 -0.55
CA PHE A 209 22.73 10.58 -1.78
C PHE A 209 23.67 11.77 -1.54
N GLU A 210 23.43 12.54 -0.49
CA GLU A 210 24.33 13.63 -0.03
C GLU A 210 25.73 13.09 0.30
N ASP A 211 25.82 11.96 1.01
CA ASP A 211 27.11 11.38 1.40
C ASP A 211 27.92 10.86 0.19
N ILE A 212 27.24 10.38 -0.86
CA ILE A 212 27.90 9.85 -2.08
C ILE A 212 28.28 10.97 -3.06
N PHE A 213 27.37 11.94 -3.28
CA PHE A 213 27.51 12.94 -4.34
C PHE A 213 27.74 14.37 -3.85
N GLY A 214 27.65 14.62 -2.55
CA GLY A 214 27.74 15.95 -1.94
C GLY A 214 26.48 16.81 -2.09
N ILE A 215 25.49 16.35 -2.87
CA ILE A 215 24.29 17.11 -3.22
C ILE A 215 23.19 16.88 -2.19
N LYS A 216 22.70 17.95 -1.58
CA LYS A 216 21.65 17.89 -0.57
C LYS A 216 20.27 18.06 -1.19
N ILE A 217 19.39 17.08 -1.02
CA ILE A 217 18.00 17.15 -1.49
C ILE A 217 17.09 17.59 -0.33
N ASN A 218 16.30 18.64 -0.55
CA ASN A 218 15.39 19.24 0.43
C ASN A 218 14.01 19.51 -0.18
N ILE A 219 13.43 18.48 -0.79
CA ILE A 219 12.05 18.52 -1.31
C ILE A 219 11.10 18.17 -0.16
N ASN A 220 10.20 19.10 0.19
CA ASN A 220 9.23 18.97 1.28
C ASN A 220 7.85 18.57 0.80
#